data_AF-A0A847QL25-F1
#
_entry.id   AF-A0A847QL25-F1
#
_cell.length_a   1.000
_cell.length_b   1.000
_cell.length_c   1.000
_cell.angle_alpha   90.00
_cell.angle_beta   90.00
_cell.angle_gamma   90.00
#
_symmetry.space_group_name_H-M   'P 1'
#
loop_
_entity.id
_entity.type
_entity.pdbx_description
1 polymer ?
#
loop_
_entity_poly.entity_id
_entity_poly.type
_entity_poly.pdbx_seq_one_letter_code
_entity_poly.pdbx_strand_id
1 'polypeptide(L)'
;MYKLIIGNVRVTVSDDSITREQAAAAARQAINTANQHGKLLSLIEISADDTGIQVTTTEKTGCRAARKTLKQSIVDDMYATLKEKLYPTDSFTNKDVWYDGDTGQEWHGAEVDNAKSELMGKFEEWMKTI
;
A
#
# COMPACT_ATOMS: atom_id res chain seq x y z
N MET A 1 -2.32 -38.58 -5.05
CA MET A 1 -2.63 -37.38 -4.27
C MET A 1 -1.58 -37.19 -3.17
N TYR A 2 -0.91 -36.03 -3.12
CA TYR A 2 0.03 -35.72 -2.03
C TYR A 2 -0.04 -34.24 -1.59
N LYS A 3 0.45 -33.97 -0.39
CA LYS A 3 0.48 -32.63 0.21
C LYS A 3 1.92 -32.19 0.43
N LEU A 4 2.19 -30.91 0.20
CA LEU A 4 3.48 -30.30 0.46
C LEU A 4 3.29 -28.88 1.02
N ILE A 5 4.32 -28.36 1.69
CA ILE A 5 4.31 -27.02 2.27
C ILE A 5 5.48 -26.25 1.67
N ILE A 6 5.21 -25.06 1.13
CA ILE A 6 6.24 -24.15 0.63
C ILE A 6 6.11 -22.85 1.41
N GLY A 7 7.09 -22.60 2.30
CA GLY A 7 7.03 -21.47 3.22
C GLY A 7 5.82 -21.59 4.16
N ASN A 8 4.91 -20.61 4.09
CA ASN A 8 3.69 -20.56 4.90
C ASN A 8 2.42 -21.01 4.15
N VAL A 9 2.57 -21.55 2.94
CA VAL A 9 1.45 -21.91 2.06
C VAL A 9 1.29 -23.42 1.99
N ARG A 10 0.07 -23.91 2.22
CA ARG A 10 -0.26 -25.33 2.03
C ARG A 10 -0.49 -25.59 0.55
N VAL A 11 0.08 -26.68 0.03
CA VAL A 11 -0.10 -27.07 -1.37
C VAL A 11 -0.68 -28.49 -1.41
N THR A 12 -1.82 -28.65 -2.07
CA THR A 12 -2.49 -29.93 -2.29
C THR A 12 -2.37 -30.29 -3.75
N VAL A 13 -1.80 -31.46 -4.05
CA VAL A 13 -1.69 -31.98 -5.41
C VAL A 13 -2.67 -33.13 -5.58
N SER A 14 -3.62 -32.94 -6.48
CA SER A 14 -4.74 -33.87 -6.71
C SER A 14 -4.31 -35.07 -7.56
N ASP A 15 -3.36 -34.88 -8.48
CA ASP A 15 -2.93 -35.89 -9.44
C ASP A 15 -1.50 -36.40 -9.14
N ASP A 16 -1.30 -37.71 -9.21
CA ASP A 16 0.00 -38.38 -9.06
C ASP A 16 0.88 -38.31 -10.32
N SER A 17 0.31 -37.91 -11.46
CA SER A 17 1.07 -37.64 -12.69
C SER A 17 2.02 -36.45 -12.55
N ILE A 18 1.76 -35.55 -11.59
CA ILE A 18 2.52 -34.32 -11.38
C ILE A 18 3.72 -34.59 -10.46
N THR A 19 4.92 -34.44 -11.01
CA THR A 19 6.16 -34.57 -10.23
C THR A 19 6.25 -33.47 -9.16
N ARG A 20 6.93 -33.78 -8.04
CA ARG A 20 7.12 -32.82 -6.94
C ARG A 20 7.78 -31.52 -7.40
N GLU A 21 8.68 -31.60 -8.38
CA GLU A 21 9.39 -30.45 -8.92
C GLU A 21 8.46 -29.54 -9.72
N GLN A 22 7.60 -30.11 -10.57
CA GLN A 22 6.57 -29.38 -11.33
C GLN A 22 5.56 -28.73 -10.39
N ALA A 23 5.07 -29.47 -9.38
CA ALA A 23 4.16 -28.92 -8.37
C ALA A 23 4.81 -27.76 -7.60
N ALA A 24 6.09 -27.89 -7.22
CA ALA A 24 6.79 -26.85 -6.50
C ALA A 24 7.10 -25.61 -7.38
N ALA A 25 7.38 -25.80 -8.67
CA ALA A 25 7.56 -24.71 -9.61
C ALA A 25 6.26 -23.92 -9.83
N ALA A 26 5.15 -24.62 -10.09
CA ALA A 26 3.83 -24.02 -10.25
C ALA A 26 3.37 -23.27 -8.99
N ALA A 27 3.54 -23.87 -7.81
CA ALA A 27 3.24 -23.22 -6.53
C ALA A 27 4.10 -21.97 -6.30
N ARG A 28 5.41 -22.00 -6.58
CA ARG A 28 6.28 -20.82 -6.47
C ARG A 28 5.86 -19.70 -7.42
N GLN A 29 5.50 -20.03 -8.65
CA GLN A 29 5.01 -19.05 -9.61
C GLN A 29 3.72 -18.38 -9.10
N ALA A 30 2.76 -19.16 -8.61
CA ALA A 30 1.51 -18.64 -8.04
C ALA A 30 1.75 -17.74 -6.82
N ILE A 31 2.68 -18.11 -5.93
CA ILE A 31 3.07 -17.29 -4.77
C ILE A 31 3.69 -15.96 -5.24
N ASN A 32 4.57 -15.98 -6.23
CA ASN A 32 5.21 -14.77 -6.75
C ASN A 32 4.19 -13.83 -7.40
N THR A 33 3.27 -14.36 -8.22
CA THR A 33 2.18 -13.56 -8.81
C THR A 33 1.28 -12.96 -7.73
N ALA A 34 0.90 -13.73 -6.72
CA ALA A 34 0.10 -13.19 -5.60
C ALA A 34 0.85 -12.09 -4.84
N ASN A 35 2.14 -12.26 -4.58
CA ASN A 35 2.98 -11.25 -3.92
C ASN A 35 3.11 -9.96 -4.74
N GLN A 36 3.20 -10.04 -6.07
CA GLN A 36 3.19 -8.85 -6.95
C GLN A 36 1.91 -8.03 -6.80
N HIS A 37 0.78 -8.69 -6.52
CA HIS A 37 -0.50 -8.04 -6.25
C HIS A 37 -0.72 -7.73 -4.76
N GLY A 38 0.29 -7.90 -3.90
CA GLY A 38 0.20 -7.65 -2.46
C GLY A 38 -0.73 -8.64 -1.72
N LYS A 39 -1.06 -9.77 -2.34
CA LYS A 39 -1.94 -10.81 -1.80
C LYS A 39 -1.10 -11.92 -1.17
N LEU A 40 -1.56 -12.43 -0.04
CA LEU A 40 -0.95 -13.59 0.62
C LEU A 40 -1.83 -14.81 0.41
N LEU A 41 -1.25 -15.90 -0.06
CA LEU A 41 -1.95 -17.17 -0.26
C LEU A 41 -1.92 -18.02 1.03
N SER A 42 -2.97 -18.80 1.24
CA SER A 42 -3.05 -19.78 2.34
C SER A 42 -3.01 -21.22 1.84
N LEU A 43 -3.67 -21.48 0.71
CA LEU A 43 -3.78 -22.79 0.08
C LEU A 43 -3.58 -22.65 -1.44
N ILE A 44 -2.87 -23.61 -2.02
CA ILE A 44 -2.74 -23.79 -3.46
C ILE A 44 -3.14 -25.22 -3.78
N GLU A 45 -4.09 -25.39 -4.69
CA GLU A 45 -4.53 -26.68 -5.19
C GLU A 45 -4.06 -26.82 -6.63
N ILE A 46 -3.40 -27.94 -6.91
CA ILE A 46 -2.81 -28.24 -8.23
C ILE A 46 -3.49 -29.50 -8.76
N SER A 47 -4.20 -29.36 -9.87
CA SER A 47 -4.82 -30.45 -10.64
C SER A 47 -4.22 -30.51 -12.04
N ALA A 48 -4.30 -31.67 -12.68
CA ALA A 48 -4.07 -31.81 -14.12
C ALA A 48 -5.44 -31.97 -14.80
N ASP A 49 -5.71 -31.13 -15.79
CA ASP A 49 -6.84 -31.26 -16.71
C ASP A 49 -6.31 -31.62 -18.11
N ASP A 50 -7.22 -31.96 -19.03
CA ASP A 50 -6.92 -32.31 -20.44
C ASP A 50 -6.16 -31.22 -21.24
N THR A 51 -5.98 -30.02 -20.66
CA THR A 51 -5.27 -28.88 -21.25
C THR A 51 -3.99 -28.47 -20.53
N GLY A 52 -3.64 -29.10 -19.39
CA GLY A 52 -2.43 -28.83 -18.63
C GLY A 52 -2.63 -28.72 -17.12
N ILE A 53 -1.62 -28.18 -16.42
CA ILE A 53 -1.63 -28.01 -14.96
C ILE A 53 -2.50 -26.81 -14.59
N GLN A 54 -3.58 -27.05 -13.85
CA GLN A 54 -4.45 -26.01 -13.30
C GLN A 54 -4.05 -25.71 -11.86
N VAL A 55 -3.95 -24.41 -11.51
CA VAL A 55 -3.57 -23.95 -10.18
C VAL A 55 -4.69 -23.09 -9.60
N THR A 56 -5.37 -23.61 -8.59
CA THR A 56 -6.40 -22.90 -7.84
C THR A 56 -5.79 -22.33 -6.57
N THR A 57 -5.89 -21.01 -6.37
CA THR A 57 -5.28 -20.32 -5.23
C THR A 57 -6.34 -19.82 -4.26
N THR A 58 -6.19 -20.13 -2.97
CA THR A 58 -7.01 -19.55 -1.90
C THR A 58 -6.21 -18.48 -1.17
N GLU A 59 -6.74 -17.25 -1.19
CA GLU A 59 -6.15 -16.12 -0.47
C GLU A 59 -6.31 -16.29 1.05
N LYS A 60 -5.34 -15.81 1.81
CA LYS A 60 -5.39 -15.78 3.27
C LYS A 60 -6.28 -14.61 3.71
N THR A 61 -7.52 -14.89 4.05
CA THR A 61 -8.42 -13.92 4.68
C THR A 61 -7.89 -13.49 6.06
N GLY A 62 -7.91 -12.19 6.33
CA GLY A 62 -7.49 -11.62 7.62
C GLY A 62 -6.00 -11.30 7.76
N CYS A 63 -5.17 -11.51 6.72
CA CYS A 63 -3.86 -10.88 6.69
C CYS A 63 -4.07 -9.39 6.37
N ARG A 64 -3.72 -8.52 7.32
CA ARG A 64 -3.72 -7.05 7.16
C ARG A 64 -3.26 -6.71 5.74
N ALA A 65 -4.10 -5.95 5.02
CA ALA A 65 -3.69 -5.27 3.81
C ALA A 65 -2.28 -4.73 4.03
N ALA A 66 -1.40 -5.04 3.08
CA ALA A 66 0.02 -4.79 3.14
C ALA A 66 0.30 -3.41 3.76
N ARG A 67 1.32 -3.37 4.63
CA ARG A 67 1.96 -2.16 5.16
C ARG A 67 1.83 -1.01 4.16
N LYS A 68 1.53 0.22 4.64
CA LYS A 68 1.41 1.43 3.81
C LYS A 68 2.37 1.34 2.62
N THR A 69 1.85 1.44 1.41
CA THR A 69 2.71 1.45 0.23
C THR A 69 3.70 2.62 0.37
N LEU A 70 4.88 2.52 -0.23
CA LEU A 70 5.84 3.63 -0.20
C LEU A 70 5.19 4.95 -0.65
N LYS A 71 4.34 4.87 -1.67
CA LYS A 71 3.53 5.99 -2.16
C LYS A 71 2.61 6.56 -1.07
N GLN A 72 1.84 5.72 -0.38
CA GLN A 72 0.97 6.17 0.71
C GLN A 72 1.78 6.79 1.85
N SER A 73 2.94 6.21 2.19
CA SER A 73 3.81 6.77 3.23
C SER A 73 4.31 8.17 2.87
N ILE A 74 4.77 8.36 1.63
CA ILE A 74 5.24 9.67 1.15
C ILE A 74 4.11 10.70 1.20
N VAL A 75 2.91 10.34 0.73
CA VAL A 75 1.75 11.25 0.74
C VAL A 75 1.36 11.64 2.16
N ASP A 76 1.35 10.68 3.09
CA ASP A 76 1.06 10.94 4.49
C ASP A 76 2.12 11.86 5.15
N ASP A 77 3.40 11.65 4.85
CA ASP A 77 4.50 12.46 5.37
C ASP A 77 4.46 13.89 4.80
N MET A 78 4.11 14.05 3.51
CA MET A 78 3.90 15.35 2.88
C MET A 78 2.72 16.09 3.52
N TYR A 79 1.60 15.41 3.77
CA TYR A 79 0.46 15.99 4.46
C TYR A 79 0.81 16.43 5.88
N ALA A 80 1.52 15.59 6.65
CA ALA A 80 1.97 15.92 7.99
C ALA A 80 2.89 17.15 7.99
N THR A 81 3.85 17.21 7.06
CA THR A 81 4.77 18.35 6.91
C THR A 81 4.01 19.63 6.59
N LEU A 82 3.09 19.61 5.62
CA LEU A 82 2.27 20.78 5.28
C LEU A 82 1.46 21.27 6.48
N LYS A 83 0.85 20.34 7.22
CA LYS A 83 0.07 20.68 8.40
C LYS A 83 0.92 21.32 9.49
N GLU A 84 2.11 20.79 9.74
CA GLU A 84 3.05 21.37 10.70
C GLU A 84 3.49 22.79 10.31
N LYS A 85 3.76 23.02 9.01
CA LYS A 85 4.19 24.33 8.51
C LYS A 85 3.09 25.38 8.49
N LEU A 86 1.88 25.00 8.08
CA LEU A 86 0.74 25.92 7.98
C LEU A 86 0.07 26.16 9.34
N TYR A 87 0.08 25.15 10.22
CA TYR A 87 -0.58 25.17 11.53
C TYR A 87 0.40 24.77 12.63
N PRO A 88 1.43 25.60 12.91
CA PRO A 88 2.39 25.32 13.96
C PRO A 88 1.69 25.24 15.31
N THR A 89 1.96 24.19 16.07
CA THR A 89 1.39 23.95 17.40
C THR A 89 2.26 24.45 18.54
N ASP A 90 3.50 24.87 18.26
CA ASP A 90 4.42 25.41 19.26
C ASP A 90 3.84 26.66 19.93
N SER A 91 4.02 26.76 21.25
CA SER A 91 3.47 27.82 22.08
C SER A 91 4.13 29.19 21.81
N PHE A 92 5.30 29.19 21.18
CA PHE A 92 6.05 30.41 20.84
C PHE A 92 5.85 30.88 19.40
N THR A 93 5.06 30.17 18.59
CA THR A 93 4.83 30.54 17.19
C THR A 93 3.56 31.38 17.06
N ASN A 94 3.67 32.52 16.40
CA ASN A 94 2.53 33.39 16.14
C ASN A 94 1.69 32.80 14.99
N LYS A 95 0.62 32.09 15.34
CA LYS A 95 -0.18 31.26 14.43
C LYS A 95 -0.92 32.07 13.36
N ASP A 96 -1.14 33.35 13.64
CA ASP A 96 -1.93 34.24 12.80
C ASP A 96 -1.05 35.09 11.88
N VAL A 97 0.26 34.81 11.81
CA VAL A 97 1.23 35.57 11.01
C VAL A 97 1.79 34.71 9.90
N TRP A 98 1.82 35.25 8.70
CA TRP A 98 2.64 34.74 7.62
C TRP A 98 3.69 35.78 7.27
N TYR A 99 4.95 35.42 7.48
CA TYR A 99 6.10 36.21 7.06
C TYR A 99 6.52 35.85 5.64
N ASP A 100 6.53 36.83 4.75
CA ASP A 100 7.11 36.72 3.41
C ASP A 100 8.58 37.13 3.47
N GLY A 101 9.48 36.16 3.31
CA GLY A 101 10.93 36.39 3.35
C GLY A 101 11.48 37.15 2.13
N ASP A 102 10.75 37.19 1.01
CA ASP A 102 11.21 37.86 -0.20
C ASP A 102 10.89 39.36 -0.16
N THR A 103 9.74 39.73 0.40
CA THR A 103 9.30 41.13 0.51
C THR A 103 9.51 41.74 1.90
N GLY A 104 9.80 40.91 2.90
CA GLY A 104 9.87 41.30 4.32
C GLY A 104 8.51 41.66 4.92
N GLN A 105 7.41 41.33 4.25
CA GLN A 105 6.06 41.68 4.68
C GLN A 105 5.48 40.64 5.64
N GLU A 106 4.70 41.12 6.60
CA GLU A 106 3.91 40.30 7.51
C GLU A 106 2.43 40.42 7.18
N TRP A 107 1.80 39.27 6.99
CA TRP A 107 0.37 39.14 6.74
C TRP A 107 -0.28 38.58 7.99
N HIS A 108 -1.47 39.08 8.32
CA HIS A 108 -2.16 38.72 9.54
C HIS A 108 -3.65 38.44 9.34
N GLY A 109 -4.23 37.68 10.27
CA GLY A 109 -5.68 37.54 10.42
C GLY A 109 -6.33 36.67 9.34
N ALA A 110 -7.60 36.95 9.03
CA ALA A 110 -8.46 36.06 8.26
C ALA A 110 -7.93 35.72 6.85
N GLU A 111 -7.18 36.63 6.21
CA GLU A 111 -6.60 36.37 4.89
C GLU A 111 -5.53 35.28 4.93
N VAL A 112 -4.75 35.21 6.01
CA VAL A 112 -3.74 34.15 6.22
C VAL A 112 -4.44 32.81 6.43
N ASP A 113 -5.52 32.78 7.22
CA ASP A 113 -6.27 31.55 7.48
C ASP A 113 -7.00 31.04 6.23
N ASN A 114 -7.56 31.95 5.43
CA ASN A 114 -8.18 31.63 4.15
C ASN A 114 -7.15 31.03 3.19
N ALA A 115 -5.98 31.65 3.05
CA ALA A 115 -4.91 31.16 2.20
C ALA A 115 -4.38 29.78 2.64
N LYS A 116 -4.20 29.56 3.95
CA LYS A 116 -3.80 28.26 4.51
C LYS A 116 -4.83 27.17 4.19
N SER A 117 -6.12 27.50 4.36
CA SER A 117 -7.22 26.58 4.10
C SER A 117 -7.35 26.24 2.61
N GLU A 118 -7.18 27.23 1.74
CA GLU A 118 -7.18 27.04 0.27
C GLU A 118 -6.02 26.14 -0.16
N LEU A 119 -4.81 26.37 0.35
CA LEU A 119 -3.63 25.55 0.06
C LEU A 119 -3.83 24.11 0.51
N MET A 120 -4.36 23.89 1.71
CA MET A 120 -4.65 22.55 2.21
C MET A 120 -5.71 21.86 1.34
N GLY A 121 -6.78 22.57 0.96
CA GLY A 121 -7.82 22.04 0.09
C GLY A 121 -7.29 21.62 -1.27
N LYS A 122 -6.49 22.47 -1.94
CA LYS A 122 -5.84 22.15 -3.21
C LYS A 122 -4.90 20.95 -3.10
N PHE A 123 -4.17 20.84 -1.99
CA PHE A 123 -3.31 19.70 -1.73
C PHE A 123 -4.11 18.40 -1.56
N GLU A 124 -5.21 18.43 -0.79
CA GLU A 124 -6.10 17.28 -0.62
C GLU A 124 -6.78 16.85 -1.92
N GLU A 125 -7.13 17.79 -2.79
CA GLU A 125 -7.63 17.48 -4.13
C GLU A 125 -6.55 16.82 -4.99
N TRP A 126 -5.33 17.36 -4.99
CA TRP A 126 -4.21 16.76 -5.70
C TRP A 126 -3.91 15.34 -5.20
N MET A 127 -3.92 15.10 -3.88
CA MET A 127 -3.73 13.77 -3.30
C MET A 127 -4.72 12.72 -3.82
N LYS A 128 -5.94 13.12 -4.21
CA LYS A 128 -6.94 12.20 -4.79
C LYS A 128 -6.62 11.82 -6.24
N THR A 129 -5.80 12.61 -6.94
CA THR A 129 -5.43 12.37 -8.34
C THR A 129 -4.24 11.43 -8.51
N ILE A 130 -3.43 11.27 -7.46
CA ILE A 130 -2.25 10.39 -7.43
C ILE A 130 -2.58 9.05 -6.80
#